data_AF-A0A328RM21-F1
#
_entry.id   AF-A0A328RM21-F1
#
_cell.length_a   1.000
_cell.length_b   1.000
_cell.length_c   1.000
_cell.angle_alpha   90.00
_cell.angle_beta   90.00
_cell.angle_gamma   90.00
#
_symmetry.space_group_name_H-M   'P 1'
#
loop_
_entity.id
_entity.type
_entity.pdbx_description
1 polymer ?
#
loop_
_entity_poly.entity_id
_entity_poly.type
_entity_poly.pdbx_seq_one_letter_code
_entity_poly.pdbx_strand_id
1 'polypeptide(L)'
;MTKKINDFKHIRQNFTPHSEKDIKSIAQFNFSKEEWVSRFHDILIKHNIPLVLLYGTCLGIVRDKKIIDNDTDADFGIFLEDLSKLFSCIPELLDNGYFISGRGLFQISFSLPNINFYIDIWPIKKVTNPFLRLFKMKWLCDHVYFKQDFFNTPESIQFLERNYLTPHPKELYLETVYGLDWRTPIKNRFSGPRGALSQYINKCFVDFPIPSQFSGDNSLGTFKPWVSYILKKFFPKSRISSMFNHPK
;
A
#
# COMPACT_ATOMS: atom_id res chain seq x y z
N MET A 1 5.20 27.83 14.53
CA MET A 1 5.16 26.53 15.24
C MET A 1 4.74 25.45 14.25
N THR A 2 5.62 24.51 13.93
CA THR A 2 5.32 23.40 13.01
C THR A 2 4.28 22.48 13.67
N LYS A 3 3.14 22.25 13.02
CA LYS A 3 2.08 21.38 13.54
C LYS A 3 2.62 19.95 13.66
N LYS A 4 2.63 19.39 14.88
CA LYS A 4 3.07 18.01 15.12
C LYS A 4 1.98 17.04 14.69
N ILE A 5 2.26 16.21 13.69
CA ILE A 5 1.39 15.19 13.11
C ILE A 5 2.12 13.86 13.31
N ASN A 6 1.74 13.12 14.35
CA ASN A 6 2.45 11.91 14.78
C ASN A 6 1.49 10.75 15.12
N ASP A 7 0.27 10.82 14.59
CA ASP A 7 -0.73 9.77 14.76
C ASP A 7 -1.63 9.69 13.52
N PHE A 8 -2.05 8.47 13.18
CA PHE A 8 -2.91 8.17 12.04
C PHE A 8 -4.21 8.99 12.04
N LYS A 9 -4.76 9.29 13.22
CA LYS A 9 -5.99 10.11 13.34
C LYS A 9 -5.83 11.51 12.74
N HIS A 10 -4.60 12.02 12.67
CA HIS A 10 -4.31 13.34 12.15
C HIS A 10 -4.20 13.37 10.61
N ILE A 11 -4.14 12.22 9.94
CA ILE A 11 -4.07 12.18 8.47
C ILE A 11 -5.29 12.87 7.86
N ARG A 12 -6.50 12.43 8.25
CA ARG A 12 -7.76 12.98 7.72
C ARG A 12 -7.95 14.46 8.00
N GLN A 13 -7.37 14.95 9.11
CA GLN A 13 -7.48 16.34 9.55
C GLN A 13 -6.53 17.29 8.81
N ASN A 14 -5.43 16.78 8.26
CA ASN A 14 -4.37 17.60 7.68
C ASN A 14 -4.23 17.42 6.17
N PHE A 15 -4.38 16.21 5.66
CA PHE A 15 -4.13 15.90 4.25
C PHE A 15 -5.43 15.94 3.44
N THR A 16 -6.16 17.07 3.45
CA THR A 16 -7.40 17.18 2.68
C THR A 16 -7.14 17.10 1.18
N PRO A 17 -7.94 16.36 0.39
CA PRO A 17 -7.84 16.33 -1.04
C PRO A 17 -8.06 17.72 -1.59
N HIS A 18 -7.27 18.04 -2.60
CA HIS A 18 -7.38 19.31 -3.29
C HIS A 18 -8.68 19.35 -4.07
N SER A 19 -9.31 20.53 -4.10
CA SER A 19 -10.54 20.75 -4.84
C SER A 19 -10.26 20.77 -6.34
N GLU A 20 -11.30 20.59 -7.16
CA GLU A 20 -11.18 20.76 -8.62
C GLU A 20 -10.60 22.13 -9.02
N LYS A 21 -10.90 23.17 -8.23
CA LYS A 21 -10.38 24.52 -8.46
C LYS A 21 -8.86 24.56 -8.25
N ASP A 22 -8.38 23.94 -7.18
CA ASP A 22 -6.94 23.85 -6.90
C ASP A 22 -6.25 23.08 -8.03
N ILE A 23 -6.82 21.94 -8.44
CA ILE A 23 -6.28 21.06 -9.48
C ILE A 23 -6.19 21.79 -10.84
N LYS A 24 -7.18 22.61 -11.20
CA LYS A 24 -7.16 23.39 -12.45
C LYS A 24 -6.02 24.39 -12.53
N SER A 25 -5.50 24.85 -11.38
CA SER A 25 -4.37 25.79 -11.34
C SER A 25 -3.00 25.11 -11.39
N ILE A 26 -2.95 23.79 -11.27
CA ILE A 26 -1.71 23.03 -11.27
C ILE A 26 -1.11 22.98 -12.69
N ALA A 27 0.20 23.22 -12.76
CA ALA A 27 0.94 23.10 -14.00
C ALA A 27 0.79 21.69 -14.59
N GLN A 28 0.53 21.64 -15.90
CA GLN A 28 0.35 20.38 -16.61
C GLN A 28 1.71 19.88 -17.06
N PHE A 29 2.04 18.66 -16.66
CA PHE A 29 3.26 17.97 -17.06
C PHE A 29 2.91 16.68 -17.80
N ASN A 30 3.84 16.21 -18.62
CA ASN A 30 3.72 14.94 -19.33
C ASN A 30 4.99 14.12 -19.06
N PHE A 31 5.00 13.43 -17.93
CA PHE A 31 6.09 12.57 -17.49
C PHE A 31 5.63 11.11 -17.48
N SER A 32 6.56 10.20 -17.70
CA SER A 32 6.39 8.76 -17.45
C SER A 32 6.14 8.47 -15.96
N LYS A 33 5.65 7.27 -15.64
CA LYS A 33 5.44 6.82 -14.25
C LYS A 33 6.75 6.89 -13.45
N GLU A 34 7.84 6.45 -14.07
CA GLU A 34 9.19 6.42 -13.54
C GLU A 34 9.74 7.81 -13.24
N GLU A 35 9.55 8.77 -14.14
CA GLU A 35 9.94 10.17 -13.94
C GLU A 35 9.13 10.81 -12.81
N TRP A 36 7.81 10.55 -12.75
CA TRP A 36 6.97 11.02 -11.66
C TRP A 36 7.41 10.48 -10.30
N VAL A 37 7.74 9.20 -10.20
CA VAL A 37 8.26 8.57 -8.97
C VAL A 37 9.63 9.15 -8.60
N SER A 38 10.51 9.35 -9.58
CA SER A 38 11.85 9.91 -9.38
C SER A 38 11.81 11.33 -8.83
N ARG A 39 10.98 12.20 -9.42
CA ARG A 39 10.82 13.59 -8.99
C ARG A 39 10.16 13.70 -7.62
N PHE A 40 9.21 12.81 -7.32
CA PHE A 40 8.55 12.77 -6.01
C PHE A 40 9.55 12.39 -4.91
N HIS A 41 10.41 11.40 -5.20
CA HIS A 41 11.51 11.02 -4.33
C HIS A 41 12.48 12.18 -4.10
N ASP A 42 12.90 12.89 -5.15
CA ASP A 42 13.84 14.02 -5.04
C ASP A 42 13.32 15.11 -4.09
N ILE A 43 12.02 15.45 -4.20
CA ILE A 43 11.36 16.41 -3.31
C ILE A 43 11.40 15.90 -1.86
N LEU A 44 11.00 14.65 -1.61
CA LEU A 44 10.94 14.13 -0.24
C LEU A 44 12.31 13.96 0.41
N ILE A 45 13.31 13.49 -0.34
CA ILE A 45 14.68 13.35 0.17
C ILE A 45 15.30 14.70 0.49
N LYS A 46 15.06 15.74 -0.33
CA LYS A 46 15.46 17.12 -0.01
C LYS A 46 14.94 17.58 1.35
N HIS A 47 13.77 17.10 1.76
CA HIS A 47 13.17 17.38 3.07
C HIS A 47 13.49 16.34 4.16
N ASN A 48 14.47 15.47 3.91
CA ASN A 48 14.86 14.38 4.82
C ASN A 48 13.70 13.45 5.18
N ILE A 49 12.92 13.05 4.17
CA ILE A 49 11.84 12.08 4.25
C ILE A 49 12.22 10.89 3.36
N PRO A 50 12.83 9.83 3.92
CA PRO A 50 13.19 8.67 3.14
C PRO A 50 11.94 7.88 2.73
N LEU A 51 11.95 7.33 1.51
CA LEU A 51 10.89 6.47 0.99
C LEU A 51 11.26 4.98 1.12
N VAL A 52 10.41 4.23 1.81
CA VAL A 52 10.49 2.76 1.88
C VAL A 52 9.60 2.16 0.81
N LEU A 53 10.13 1.35 -0.09
CA LEU A 53 9.34 0.64 -1.11
C LEU A 53 8.41 -0.37 -0.43
N LEU A 54 7.12 -0.31 -0.74
CA LEU A 54 6.13 -1.27 -0.24
C LEU A 54 5.50 -2.04 -1.40
N TYR A 55 4.91 -3.19 -1.08
CA TYR A 55 3.98 -3.90 -1.96
C TYR A 55 4.43 -4.03 -3.42
N GLY A 56 3.59 -3.62 -4.38
CA GLY A 56 3.81 -3.86 -5.82
C GLY A 56 5.05 -3.14 -6.31
N THR A 57 5.30 -1.95 -5.79
CA THR A 57 6.49 -1.15 -6.08
C THR A 57 7.76 -1.82 -5.57
N CYS A 58 7.75 -2.33 -4.33
CA CYS A 58 8.87 -3.11 -3.80
C CYS A 58 9.11 -4.38 -4.62
N LEU A 59 8.06 -5.11 -4.94
CA LEU A 59 8.13 -6.32 -5.75
C LEU A 59 8.75 -6.05 -7.12
N GLY A 60 8.21 -5.07 -7.86
CA GLY A 60 8.68 -4.71 -9.20
C GLY A 60 10.14 -4.26 -9.19
N ILE A 61 10.53 -3.39 -8.26
CA ILE A 61 11.91 -2.88 -8.19
C ILE A 61 12.90 -3.96 -7.74
N VAL A 62 12.53 -4.81 -6.76
CA VAL A 62 13.42 -5.87 -6.28
C VAL A 62 13.56 -6.98 -7.32
N ARG A 63 12.47 -7.41 -7.96
CA ARG A 63 12.43 -8.52 -8.91
C ARG A 63 12.87 -8.12 -10.32
N ASP A 64 12.28 -7.06 -10.85
CA ASP A 64 12.32 -6.71 -12.28
C ASP A 64 13.08 -5.40 -12.56
N LYS A 65 13.54 -4.70 -11.50
CA LYS A 65 14.20 -3.37 -11.59
C LYS A 65 13.34 -2.31 -12.29
N LYS A 66 12.01 -2.43 -12.21
CA LYS A 66 11.05 -1.51 -12.81
C LYS A 66 9.76 -1.43 -12.01
N ILE A 67 8.94 -0.42 -12.30
CA ILE A 67 7.53 -0.43 -11.89
C ILE A 67 6.81 -1.48 -12.74
N ILE A 68 5.84 -2.19 -12.16
CA ILE A 68 5.07 -3.21 -12.88
C ILE A 68 4.25 -2.51 -13.98
N ASP A 69 4.34 -2.97 -15.24
CA ASP A 69 3.81 -2.22 -16.40
C ASP A 69 2.32 -1.86 -16.25
N ASN A 70 1.53 -2.79 -15.71
CA ASN A 70 0.09 -2.65 -15.52
C ASN A 70 -0.31 -2.11 -14.13
N ASP A 71 0.64 -1.76 -13.27
CA ASP A 71 0.31 -1.12 -11.98
C ASP A 71 -0.24 0.29 -12.22
N THR A 72 -1.26 0.62 -11.44
CA THR A 72 -1.91 1.94 -11.47
C THR A 72 -1.36 2.88 -10.41
N ASP A 73 -0.48 2.40 -9.54
CA ASP A 73 -0.02 3.11 -8.37
C ASP A 73 1.44 2.74 -8.02
N ALA A 74 2.07 3.60 -7.23
CA ALA A 74 3.31 3.29 -6.52
C ALA A 74 3.11 3.46 -5.02
N ASP A 75 3.41 2.39 -4.27
CA ASP A 75 3.28 2.30 -2.83
C ASP A 75 4.61 2.62 -2.13
N PHE A 76 4.61 3.65 -1.31
CA PHE A 76 5.74 3.97 -0.44
C PHE A 76 5.33 4.11 1.02
N GLY A 77 6.23 3.65 1.88
CA GLY A 77 6.20 3.91 3.30
C GLY A 77 7.01 5.14 3.66
N ILE A 78 6.51 5.92 4.60
CA ILE A 78 7.29 6.93 5.33
C ILE A 78 7.19 6.62 6.82
N PHE A 79 8.19 6.98 7.62
CA PHE A 79 8.05 6.86 9.07
C PHE A 79 7.01 7.84 9.59
N LEU A 80 6.16 7.40 10.53
CA LEU A 80 5.06 8.21 11.06
C LEU A 80 5.56 9.53 11.67
N GLU A 81 6.79 9.54 12.18
CA GLU A 81 7.44 10.71 12.75
C GLU A 81 7.74 11.80 11.69
N ASP A 82 7.90 11.41 10.42
CA ASP A 82 8.16 12.31 9.29
C ASP A 82 6.87 12.87 8.66
N LEU A 83 5.70 12.47 9.14
CA LEU A 83 4.41 12.90 8.59
C LEU A 83 4.20 14.43 8.69
N SER A 84 4.73 15.06 9.73
CA SER A 84 4.79 16.54 9.83
C SER A 84 5.61 17.17 8.72
N LYS A 85 6.75 16.56 8.35
CA LYS A 85 7.60 17.07 7.27
C LYS A 85 6.87 16.92 5.93
N LEU A 86 6.26 15.76 5.68
CA LEU A 86 5.45 15.54 4.48
C LEU A 86 4.35 16.61 4.34
N PHE A 87 3.66 16.93 5.45
CA PHE A 87 2.65 18.00 5.43
C PHE A 87 3.25 19.36 5.05
N SER A 88 4.44 19.69 5.54
CA SER A 88 5.15 20.92 5.16
C SER A 88 5.62 20.92 3.70
N CYS A 89 5.80 19.75 3.07
CA CYS A 89 6.17 19.62 1.66
C CYS A 89 4.99 19.79 0.69
N ILE A 90 3.74 19.78 1.16
CA ILE A 90 2.55 19.83 0.28
C ILE A 90 2.58 21.00 -0.71
N PRO A 91 2.93 22.25 -0.32
CA PRO A 91 3.00 23.34 -1.29
C PRO A 91 4.01 23.09 -2.42
N GLU A 92 5.20 22.61 -2.10
CA GLU A 92 6.22 22.29 -3.13
C GLU A 92 5.79 21.11 -4.01
N LEU A 93 5.12 20.11 -3.43
CA LEU A 93 4.53 19.00 -4.17
C LEU A 93 3.46 19.50 -5.16
N LEU A 94 2.57 20.41 -4.72
CA LEU A 94 1.55 21.03 -5.58
C LEU A 94 2.18 21.83 -6.72
N ASP A 95 3.18 22.65 -6.42
CA ASP A 95 3.90 23.45 -7.43
C ASP A 95 4.59 22.55 -8.49
N ASN A 96 4.91 21.31 -8.13
CA ASN A 96 5.51 20.30 -9.01
C ASN A 96 4.51 19.31 -9.62
N GLY A 97 3.21 19.55 -9.50
CA GLY A 97 2.18 18.75 -10.17
C GLY A 97 1.52 17.66 -9.32
N TYR A 98 1.94 17.45 -8.07
CA TYR A 98 1.37 16.42 -7.21
C TYR A 98 0.26 16.99 -6.34
N PHE A 99 -0.92 16.41 -6.41
CA PHE A 99 -2.04 16.81 -5.57
C PHE A 99 -2.62 15.64 -4.82
N ILE A 100 -2.95 15.88 -3.55
CA ILE A 100 -3.71 14.92 -2.75
C ILE A 100 -5.08 14.71 -3.39
N SER A 101 -5.36 13.49 -3.82
CA SER A 101 -6.64 13.07 -4.41
C SER A 101 -7.46 12.19 -3.46
N GLY A 102 -6.78 11.52 -2.52
CA GLY A 102 -7.39 10.58 -1.59
C GLY A 102 -6.69 10.56 -0.23
N ARG A 103 -7.43 10.11 0.78
CA ARG A 103 -6.88 9.81 2.11
C ARG A 103 -7.70 8.77 2.85
N GLY A 104 -6.99 7.82 3.45
CA GLY A 104 -7.55 6.80 4.33
C GLY A 104 -7.35 7.15 5.81
N LEU A 105 -7.49 6.14 6.67
CA LEU A 105 -7.00 6.21 8.05
C LEU A 105 -5.48 5.96 8.12
N PHE A 106 -4.93 5.23 7.15
CA PHE A 106 -3.53 4.79 7.10
C PHE A 106 -2.81 5.20 5.81
N GLN A 107 -3.45 5.98 4.94
CA GLN A 107 -3.03 6.22 3.56
C GLN A 107 -3.22 7.68 3.18
N ILE A 108 -2.31 8.21 2.36
CA ILE A 108 -2.47 9.48 1.63
C ILE A 108 -2.17 9.18 0.17
N SER A 109 -3.06 9.56 -0.73
CA SER A 109 -2.92 9.31 -2.16
C SER A 109 -2.67 10.61 -2.90
N PHE A 110 -1.60 10.64 -3.69
CA PHE A 110 -1.27 11.73 -4.60
C PHE A 110 -1.59 11.31 -6.03
N SER A 111 -2.35 12.14 -6.74
CA SER A 111 -2.56 12.02 -8.18
C SER A 111 -1.68 13.01 -8.93
N LEU A 112 -1.55 12.75 -10.23
CA LEU A 112 -0.66 13.46 -11.13
C LEU A 112 -1.45 13.88 -12.38
N PRO A 113 -1.13 15.01 -13.01
CA PRO A 113 -1.84 15.47 -14.20
C PRO A 113 -1.60 14.55 -15.40
N ASN A 114 -2.63 14.40 -16.25
CA ASN A 114 -2.59 13.73 -17.55
C ASN A 114 -2.16 12.25 -17.55
N ILE A 115 -2.17 11.57 -16.39
CA ILE A 115 -1.87 10.15 -16.28
C ILE A 115 -2.81 9.49 -15.27
N ASN A 116 -3.30 8.28 -15.59
CA ASN A 116 -4.01 7.44 -14.64
C ASN A 116 -3.01 6.65 -13.80
N PHE A 117 -2.31 7.37 -12.92
CA PHE A 117 -1.32 6.82 -12.00
C PHE A 117 -1.42 7.53 -10.65
N TYR A 118 -1.10 6.85 -9.56
CA TYR A 118 -1.16 7.38 -8.20
C TYR A 118 0.14 7.09 -7.44
N ILE A 119 0.46 7.92 -6.46
CA ILE A 119 1.50 7.64 -5.47
C ILE A 119 0.82 7.55 -4.10
N ASP A 120 0.88 6.38 -3.51
CA ASP A 120 0.29 6.09 -2.21
C ASP A 120 1.35 6.08 -1.11
N ILE A 121 1.06 6.85 -0.05
CA ILE A 121 1.90 6.98 1.12
C ILE A 121 1.25 6.29 2.31
N TRP A 122 1.97 5.32 2.86
CA TRP A 122 1.57 4.50 4.00
C TRP A 122 2.47 4.79 5.21
N PRO A 123 2.02 5.57 6.21
CA PRO A 123 2.87 5.83 7.36
C PRO A 123 3.16 4.56 8.17
N ILE A 124 4.44 4.33 8.46
CA ILE A 124 4.99 3.22 9.20
C ILE A 124 5.13 3.64 10.65
N LYS A 125 4.43 2.96 11.57
CA LYS A 125 4.46 3.24 13.00
C LYS A 125 5.16 2.12 13.76
N LYS A 126 6.16 2.48 14.58
CA LYS A 126 6.72 1.54 15.56
C LYS A 126 5.69 1.27 16.67
N VAL A 127 5.46 0.00 16.97
CA VAL A 127 4.53 -0.39 18.03
C VAL A 127 5.18 -0.20 19.39
N THR A 128 4.69 0.80 20.13
CA THR A 128 5.14 1.10 21.51
C THR A 128 4.17 0.57 22.56
N ASN A 129 2.93 0.27 22.20
CA ASN A 129 1.92 -0.24 23.12
C ASN A 129 2.38 -1.58 23.74
N PRO A 130 2.46 -1.69 25.08
CA PRO A 130 3.02 -2.88 25.74
C PRO A 130 2.19 -4.14 25.52
N PHE A 131 0.86 -4.01 25.42
CA PHE A 131 -0.03 -5.13 25.14
C PHE A 131 0.21 -5.71 23.74
N LEU A 132 0.33 -4.87 22.72
CA LEU A 132 0.64 -5.33 21.36
C LEU A 132 2.05 -5.93 21.25
N ARG A 133 3.01 -5.38 22.01
CA ARG A 133 4.37 -5.93 22.11
C ARG A 133 4.41 -7.30 22.78
N LEU A 134 3.49 -7.62 23.69
CA LEU A 134 3.35 -8.97 24.26
C LEU A 134 3.07 -10.01 23.17
N PHE A 135 2.31 -9.64 22.14
CA PHE A 135 2.06 -10.48 20.95
C PHE A 135 3.18 -10.39 19.90
N LYS A 136 4.35 -9.84 20.27
CA LYS A 136 5.53 -9.66 19.42
C LYS A 136 5.29 -8.76 18.20
N MET A 137 4.26 -7.92 18.22
CA MET A 137 4.04 -6.94 17.16
C MET A 137 5.06 -5.82 17.29
N LYS A 138 5.75 -5.51 16.18
CA LYS A 138 6.84 -4.53 16.13
C LYS A 138 6.46 -3.28 15.34
N TRP A 139 5.74 -3.46 14.24
CA TRP A 139 5.40 -2.38 13.31
C TRP A 139 3.94 -2.44 12.90
N LEU A 140 3.36 -1.29 12.61
CA LEU A 140 2.05 -1.11 12.00
C LEU A 140 2.23 -0.29 10.73
N CYS A 141 1.85 -0.86 9.59
CA CYS A 141 1.84 -0.20 8.28
C CYS A 141 0.63 -0.72 7.52
N ASP A 142 -0.12 0.18 6.87
CA ASP A 142 -1.33 -0.16 6.11
C ASP A 142 -2.22 -1.17 6.87
N HIS A 143 -2.73 -0.76 8.03
CA HIS A 143 -3.60 -1.57 8.91
C HIS A 143 -3.08 -2.96 9.35
N VAL A 144 -1.87 -3.38 8.95
CA VAL A 144 -1.26 -4.68 9.22
C VAL A 144 -0.17 -4.54 10.28
N TYR A 145 -0.22 -5.42 11.27
CA TYR A 145 0.85 -5.56 12.26
C TYR A 145 1.90 -6.57 11.79
N PHE A 146 3.16 -6.12 11.72
CA PHE A 146 4.30 -6.97 11.42
C PHE A 146 5.01 -7.40 12.70
N LYS A 147 5.31 -8.70 12.80
CA LYS A 147 6.13 -9.28 13.89
C LYS A 147 7.63 -9.18 13.59
N GLN A 148 7.97 -9.29 12.31
CA GLN A 148 9.32 -9.11 11.81
C GLN A 148 9.72 -7.64 11.88
N ASP A 149 11.03 -7.40 11.98
CA ASP A 149 11.58 -6.06 12.22
C ASP A 149 11.89 -5.29 10.94
N PHE A 150 11.00 -5.41 9.95
CA PHE A 150 11.25 -5.01 8.57
C PHE A 150 11.71 -3.56 8.40
N PHE A 151 11.32 -2.65 9.29
CA PHE A 151 11.54 -1.22 9.15
C PHE A 151 12.57 -0.65 10.14
N ASN A 152 13.21 -1.49 10.97
CA ASN A 152 14.19 -0.99 11.94
C ASN A 152 15.54 -0.66 11.30
N THR A 153 15.99 -1.50 10.36
CA THR A 153 17.23 -1.29 9.60
C THR A 153 16.93 -1.49 8.12
N PRO A 154 16.16 -0.58 7.51
CA PRO A 154 15.83 -0.70 6.10
C PRO A 154 17.10 -0.73 5.24
N GLU A 155 17.07 -1.54 4.20
CA GLU A 155 18.19 -1.74 3.28
C GLU A 155 18.08 -0.74 2.12
N SER A 156 19.19 -0.28 1.55
CA SER A 156 19.14 0.61 0.39
C SER A 156 19.12 -0.18 -0.92
N ILE A 157 18.36 0.31 -1.90
CA ILE A 157 18.35 -0.21 -3.26
C ILE A 157 18.42 0.94 -4.27
N GLN A 158 19.20 0.75 -5.33
CA GLN A 158 19.28 1.72 -6.42
C GLN A 158 18.16 1.47 -7.44
N PHE A 159 17.42 2.52 -7.78
CA PHE A 159 16.40 2.54 -8.82
C PHE A 159 16.41 3.92 -9.49
N LEU A 160 16.48 3.97 -10.83
CA LEU A 160 16.56 5.23 -11.60
C LEU A 160 17.60 6.21 -11.04
N GLU A 161 18.81 5.70 -10.79
CA GLU A 161 19.96 6.45 -10.24
C GLU A 161 19.76 7.04 -8.82
N ARG A 162 18.65 6.71 -8.16
CA ARG A 162 18.30 7.16 -6.82
C ARG A 162 18.36 6.02 -5.82
N ASN A 163 18.62 6.37 -4.57
CA ASN A 163 18.62 5.42 -3.45
C ASN A 163 17.25 5.43 -2.77
N TYR A 164 16.54 4.31 -2.87
CA TYR A 164 15.32 4.04 -2.11
C TYR A 164 15.65 3.12 -0.93
N LEU A 165 14.75 3.06 0.04
CA LEU A 165 14.81 2.08 1.12
C LEU A 165 13.90 0.89 0.82
N THR A 166 14.28 -0.30 1.25
CA THR A 166 13.42 -1.49 1.26
C THR A 166 13.28 -2.02 2.68
N PRO A 167 12.16 -2.70 2.99
CA PRO A 167 12.06 -3.58 4.13
C PRO A 167 13.28 -4.52 4.23
N HIS A 168 13.74 -4.84 5.43
CA HIS A 168 14.88 -5.75 5.63
C HIS A 168 14.55 -6.92 6.56
N PRO A 169 14.78 -8.19 6.15
CA PRO A 169 15.20 -8.62 4.82
C PRO A 169 14.08 -8.46 3.77
N LYS A 170 14.38 -7.88 2.61
CA LYS A 170 13.39 -7.57 1.55
C LYS A 170 12.75 -8.83 0.97
N GLU A 171 13.51 -9.91 0.85
CA GLU A 171 13.02 -11.20 0.36
C GLU A 171 11.97 -11.78 1.32
N LEU A 172 12.23 -11.73 2.63
CA LEU A 172 11.29 -12.20 3.65
C LEU A 172 10.04 -11.33 3.70
N TYR A 173 10.17 -10.01 3.50
CA TYR A 173 9.02 -9.12 3.38
C TYR A 173 8.16 -9.50 2.17
N LEU A 174 8.76 -9.69 1.00
CA LEU A 174 8.04 -10.09 -0.21
C LEU A 174 7.39 -11.47 -0.06
N GLU A 175 8.05 -12.44 0.58
CA GLU A 175 7.46 -13.74 0.92
C GLU A 175 6.27 -13.59 1.88
N THR A 176 6.35 -12.67 2.85
CA THR A 176 5.27 -12.39 3.82
C THR A 176 4.04 -11.78 3.15
N VAL A 177 4.24 -10.95 2.12
CA VAL A 177 3.16 -10.21 1.45
C VAL A 177 2.58 -11.00 0.27
N TYR A 178 3.40 -11.76 -0.46
CA TYR A 178 3.04 -12.38 -1.75
C TYR A 178 3.16 -13.91 -1.78
N GLY A 179 3.77 -14.53 -0.78
CA GLY A 179 4.05 -15.97 -0.74
C GLY A 179 5.39 -16.36 -1.31
N LEU A 180 5.76 -17.64 -1.14
CA LEU A 180 7.08 -18.19 -1.53
C LEU A 180 7.36 -18.08 -3.03
N ASP A 181 6.32 -17.98 -3.84
CA ASP A 181 6.37 -17.89 -5.30
C ASP A 181 6.40 -16.44 -5.83
N TRP A 182 6.64 -15.43 -4.98
CA TRP A 182 6.66 -14.01 -5.38
C TRP A 182 7.63 -13.68 -6.53
N ARG A 183 8.66 -14.50 -6.71
CA ARG A 183 9.62 -14.39 -7.83
C ARG A 183 9.02 -14.75 -9.18
N THR A 184 7.88 -15.43 -9.20
CA THR A 184 7.15 -15.76 -10.44
C THR A 184 6.17 -14.61 -10.74
N PRO A 185 6.25 -13.97 -11.92
CA PRO A 185 5.29 -12.95 -12.31
C PRO A 185 3.89 -13.55 -12.45
N ILE A 186 2.98 -13.15 -11.57
CA ILE A 186 1.58 -13.57 -11.59
C ILE A 186 0.72 -12.32 -11.74
N LYS A 187 0.00 -12.24 -12.87
CA LYS A 187 -0.92 -11.13 -13.14
C LYS A 187 -2.07 -11.11 -12.14
N ASN A 188 -2.52 -9.92 -11.77
CA ASN A 188 -3.66 -9.69 -10.88
C ASN A 188 -3.51 -10.33 -9.48
N ARG A 189 -2.28 -10.56 -9.01
CA ARG A 189 -2.03 -10.95 -7.63
C ARG A 189 -1.86 -9.69 -6.78
N PHE A 190 -2.85 -9.42 -5.94
CA PHE A 190 -2.81 -8.33 -4.99
C PHE A 190 -1.81 -8.60 -3.85
N SER A 191 -1.38 -7.54 -3.17
CA SER A 191 -0.52 -7.58 -1.99
C SER A 191 -1.33 -7.74 -0.70
N GLY A 192 -0.70 -8.26 0.36
CA GLY A 192 -1.17 -8.12 1.74
C GLY A 192 -1.77 -9.39 2.36
N PRO A 193 -1.47 -9.69 3.63
CA PRO A 193 -2.05 -10.82 4.30
C PRO A 193 -3.53 -10.57 4.68
N ARG A 194 -4.43 -11.54 4.46
CA ARG A 194 -5.82 -11.43 4.96
C ARG A 194 -5.80 -11.26 6.48
N GLY A 195 -6.75 -10.53 7.07
CA GLY A 195 -6.90 -10.47 8.52
C GLY A 195 -7.00 -11.88 9.13
N ALA A 196 -6.34 -12.13 10.28
CA ALA A 196 -6.21 -13.48 10.85
C ALA A 196 -7.55 -14.24 10.93
N LEU A 197 -8.62 -13.57 11.38
CA LEU A 197 -9.95 -14.17 11.46
C LEU A 197 -10.49 -14.63 10.08
N SER A 198 -10.25 -13.83 9.04
CA SER A 198 -10.60 -14.15 7.66
C SER A 198 -9.80 -15.34 7.11
N GLN A 199 -8.52 -15.47 7.49
CA GLN A 199 -7.68 -16.62 7.08
C GLN A 199 -8.25 -17.96 7.58
N TYR A 200 -8.77 -17.99 8.81
CA TYR A 200 -9.33 -19.20 9.43
C TYR A 200 -10.79 -19.44 9.03
N ILE A 201 -11.64 -18.42 9.10
CA ILE A 201 -13.07 -18.55 8.77
C ILE A 201 -13.22 -18.92 7.29
N ASN A 202 -12.60 -18.17 6.37
CA ASN A 202 -12.83 -18.40 4.94
C ASN A 202 -12.37 -19.77 4.47
N LYS A 203 -11.36 -20.38 5.11
CA LYS A 203 -10.90 -21.73 4.77
C LYS A 203 -12.03 -22.77 4.82
N CYS A 204 -13.02 -22.58 5.70
CA CYS A 204 -14.17 -23.47 5.81
C CYS A 204 -15.20 -23.28 4.69
N PHE A 205 -15.22 -22.12 4.02
CA PHE A 205 -16.31 -21.72 3.12
C PHE A 205 -15.87 -21.42 1.67
N VAL A 206 -14.59 -21.10 1.45
CA VAL A 206 -14.05 -20.58 0.19
C VAL A 206 -12.73 -21.27 -0.10
N ASP A 207 -12.58 -21.76 -1.34
CA ASP A 207 -11.32 -22.26 -1.87
C ASP A 207 -10.58 -21.13 -2.59
N PHE A 208 -9.28 -21.01 -2.34
CA PHE A 208 -8.40 -20.04 -2.97
C PHE A 208 -7.28 -20.76 -3.73
N PRO A 209 -6.86 -20.23 -4.90
CA PRO A 209 -5.73 -20.77 -5.67
C PRO A 209 -4.37 -20.46 -5.03
N ILE A 210 -4.36 -19.63 -3.99
CA ILE A 210 -3.18 -19.24 -3.21
C ILE A 210 -3.46 -19.46 -1.72
N PRO A 211 -2.44 -19.67 -0.87
CA PRO A 211 -2.65 -19.78 0.56
C PRO A 211 -3.48 -18.60 1.11
N SER A 212 -4.51 -18.88 1.91
CA SER A 212 -5.47 -17.87 2.41
C SER A 212 -4.83 -16.75 3.23
N GLN A 213 -3.58 -16.96 3.66
CA GLN A 213 -2.72 -15.99 4.33
C GLN A 213 -2.17 -14.89 3.41
N PHE A 214 -2.27 -15.03 2.08
CA PHE A 214 -1.88 -14.02 1.08
C PHE A 214 -3.10 -13.47 0.35
N SER A 215 -2.94 -12.30 -0.27
CA SER A 215 -4.03 -11.42 -0.69
C SER A 215 -5.19 -12.09 -1.45
N GLY A 216 -6.25 -12.37 -0.70
CA GLY A 216 -7.16 -11.27 -0.39
C GLY A 216 -8.21 -10.88 -1.42
N ASP A 217 -7.92 -10.90 -2.72
CA ASP A 217 -8.98 -10.57 -3.69
C ASP A 217 -10.05 -11.66 -3.62
N ASN A 218 -11.28 -11.25 -3.33
CA ASN A 218 -12.38 -12.18 -3.28
C ASN A 218 -12.73 -12.70 -4.68
N SER A 219 -12.35 -11.99 -5.75
CA SER A 219 -12.43 -12.47 -7.13
C SER A 219 -11.58 -13.72 -7.40
N LEU A 220 -10.55 -13.98 -6.57
CA LEU A 220 -9.74 -15.20 -6.68
C LEU A 220 -10.37 -16.37 -5.91
N GLY A 221 -11.25 -16.09 -4.96
CA GLY A 221 -11.91 -17.09 -4.15
C GLY A 221 -13.11 -17.69 -4.86
N THR A 222 -13.30 -18.99 -4.70
CA THR A 222 -14.52 -19.69 -5.14
C THR A 222 -15.21 -20.30 -3.94
N PHE A 223 -16.50 -20.01 -3.74
CA PHE A 223 -17.29 -20.65 -2.70
C PHE A 223 -17.24 -22.16 -2.84
N LYS A 224 -17.15 -22.87 -1.72
CA LYS A 224 -17.35 -24.32 -1.70
C LYS A 224 -18.76 -24.64 -2.22
N PRO A 225 -18.96 -25.80 -2.88
CA PRO A 225 -20.24 -26.14 -3.51
C PRO A 225 -21.46 -26.01 -2.58
N TRP A 226 -21.32 -26.43 -1.33
CA TRP A 226 -22.39 -26.37 -0.34
C TRP A 226 -22.74 -24.93 0.06
N VAL A 227 -21.75 -24.05 0.19
CA VAL A 227 -21.95 -22.61 0.49
C VAL A 227 -22.64 -21.93 -0.68
N SER A 228 -22.14 -22.19 -1.90
CA SER A 228 -22.71 -21.70 -3.15
C SER A 228 -24.20 -22.06 -3.27
N TYR A 229 -24.56 -23.31 -2.97
CA TYR A 229 -25.95 -23.78 -2.96
C TYR A 229 -26.82 -23.00 -1.97
N ILE A 230 -26.38 -22.86 -0.71
CA ILE A 230 -27.13 -22.14 0.32
C ILE A 230 -27.33 -20.67 -0.07
N LEU A 231 -26.26 -19.99 -0.51
CA LEU A 231 -26.29 -18.58 -0.88
C LEU A 231 -27.19 -18.33 -2.09
N LYS A 232 -27.12 -19.15 -3.13
CA LYS A 232 -28.01 -19.03 -4.31
C LYS A 232 -29.47 -19.31 -3.96
N LYS A 233 -29.73 -20.28 -3.07
CA LYS A 233 -31.10 -20.68 -2.71
C LYS A 233 -31.80 -19.70 -1.77
N PHE A 234 -31.10 -19.23 -0.74
CA PHE A 234 -31.71 -18.46 0.34
C PHE A 234 -31.33 -16.98 0.34
N PHE A 235 -30.18 -16.62 -0.24
CA PHE A 235 -29.65 -15.25 -0.19
C PHE A 235 -29.16 -14.71 -1.55
N PRO A 236 -29.87 -14.94 -2.68
CA PRO A 236 -29.31 -14.72 -4.03
C PRO A 236 -28.91 -13.27 -4.34
N LYS A 237 -29.51 -12.28 -3.65
CA LYS A 237 -29.24 -10.84 -3.85
C LYS A 237 -28.41 -10.21 -2.73
N SER A 238 -27.91 -11.02 -1.80
CA SER A 238 -27.14 -10.50 -0.67
C SER A 238 -25.72 -10.11 -1.09
N ARG A 239 -25.13 -9.15 -0.36
CA ARG A 239 -23.73 -8.74 -0.59
C ARG A 239 -22.76 -9.92 -0.47
N ILE A 240 -23.01 -10.86 0.45
CA ILE A 240 -22.14 -12.02 0.63
C ILE A 240 -22.16 -12.95 -0.59
N SER A 241 -23.31 -13.09 -1.27
CA SER A 241 -23.41 -13.92 -2.48
C SER A 241 -22.60 -13.38 -3.66
N SER A 242 -22.31 -12.09 -3.70
CA SER A 242 -21.44 -11.50 -4.72
C SER A 242 -20.00 -11.29 -4.26
N MET A 243 -19.64 -11.71 -3.04
CA MET A 243 -18.28 -11.54 -2.54
C MET A 243 -17.28 -12.40 -3.31
N PHE A 244 -17.57 -13.68 -3.55
CA PHE A 244 -16.66 -14.64 -4.17
C PHE A 244 -17.30 -15.28 -5.40
N ASN A 245 -16.49 -15.93 -6.25
CA ASN A 245 -17.01 -16.69 -7.38
C ASN A 245 -17.83 -17.89 -6.91
N HIS A 246 -18.76 -18.33 -7.74
CA HIS A 246 -19.43 -19.61 -7.56
C HIS A 246 -18.75 -20.68 -8.43
N PRO A 247 -18.69 -21.94 -7.97
CA PRO A 247 -18.21 -23.04 -8.79
C PRO A 247 -19.09 -23.17 -10.04
N LYS A 248 -18.44 -23.57 -11.15
CA LYS A 248 -19.12 -23.84 -12.42
C LYS A 248 -20.13 -24.96 -12.28
#